data_AF-A0ABD6TKD7-F1
#
_entry.id   AF-A0ABD6TKD7-F1
#
_cell.length_a   1.000
_cell.length_b   1.000
_cell.length_c   1.000
_cell.angle_alpha   90.00
_cell.angle_beta   90.00
_cell.angle_gamma   90.00
#
_symmetry.space_group_name_H-M   'P 1'
#
loop_
_entity.id
_entity.type
_entity.pdbx_description
1 polymer ?
#
loop_
_entity_poly.entity_id
_entity_poly.type
_entity_poly.pdbx_seq_one_letter_code
_entity_poly.pdbx_strand_id
1 'polypeptide(L)'
;MIYRKDANFPYPVLTNLSMSYRSSEFKLDIELEENTETYRFEITPDITSPFLSSLVEIGKAVLILIVQSKDNKFYVLEPGQSYIEIPKSRISLSKRTSLQLHLQSTEEISFCDNHDLDEFYTSFKDEIIVPQHSILGFSNIVLFDGSDRNPLTLFEKKLDEHLSSDIKIELGPETIIIHYRDADLQFATLPQNQSLNNTYVYMGLRTALQQFIQKYAEEDEDSVELRNMVSIPEGLDFKLYQLMSKKMVEELSIDNVDEVIYQISDRIIEKFTSAVKGLAANGS
;
A
#
# COMPACT_ATOMS: atom_id res chain seq x y z
N MET A 1 12.15 -9.32 -15.63
CA MET A 1 11.26 -10.49 -15.56
C MET A 1 11.42 -11.08 -14.18
N ILE A 2 10.36 -11.54 -13.52
CA ILE A 2 10.50 -12.19 -12.20
C ILE A 2 11.15 -13.57 -12.41
N TYR A 3 12.22 -13.85 -11.66
CA TYR A 3 12.87 -15.15 -11.69
C TYR A 3 12.16 -16.13 -10.76
N ARG A 4 11.98 -17.34 -11.26
CA ARG A 4 11.45 -18.49 -10.51
C ARG A 4 12.58 -19.50 -10.27
N LYS A 5 12.26 -20.54 -9.50
CA LYS A 5 13.19 -21.60 -9.02
C LYS A 5 14.17 -22.17 -10.04
N ASP A 6 13.83 -22.18 -11.33
CA ASP A 6 14.57 -22.89 -12.37
C ASP A 6 15.54 -21.99 -13.17
N ALA A 7 15.84 -20.78 -12.68
CA ALA A 7 16.78 -19.89 -13.36
C ALA A 7 18.24 -20.33 -13.12
N ASN A 8 18.93 -20.69 -14.21
CA ASN A 8 20.33 -21.11 -14.17
C ASN A 8 21.26 -19.96 -14.54
N PHE A 9 22.29 -19.75 -13.74
CA PHE A 9 23.34 -18.75 -13.97
C PHE A 9 24.70 -19.45 -14.01
N PRO A 10 25.64 -18.97 -14.84
CA PRO A 10 26.98 -19.56 -14.94
C PRO A 10 27.91 -19.19 -13.78
N TYR A 11 27.40 -18.47 -12.77
CA TYR A 11 28.10 -17.99 -11.60
C TYR A 11 27.16 -18.01 -10.36
N PRO A 12 27.68 -17.89 -9.13
CA PRO A 12 26.86 -17.85 -7.93
C PRO A 12 25.89 -16.67 -7.92
N VAL A 13 24.62 -16.93 -7.60
CA VAL A 13 23.58 -15.91 -7.44
C VAL A 13 22.92 -16.09 -6.07
N LEU A 14 22.74 -14.99 -5.34
CA LEU A 14 22.09 -14.99 -4.03
C LEU A 14 20.57 -15.10 -4.20
N THR A 15 20.00 -16.20 -3.72
CA THR A 15 18.55 -16.44 -3.70
C THR A 15 18.25 -17.35 -2.51
N ASN A 16 17.03 -17.28 -1.96
CA ASN A 16 16.59 -18.07 -0.79
C ASN A 16 16.68 -19.60 -0.96
N LEU A 17 17.06 -20.07 -2.14
CA LEU A 17 17.13 -21.47 -2.53
C LEU A 17 18.53 -21.85 -3.04
N SER A 18 19.42 -20.87 -3.13
CA SER A 18 20.79 -21.06 -3.59
C SER A 18 21.56 -21.81 -2.52
N MET A 19 22.27 -22.85 -2.95
CA MET A 19 23.29 -23.53 -2.16
C MET A 19 24.66 -22.89 -2.38
N SER A 20 24.75 -21.81 -3.18
CA SER A 20 26.04 -21.21 -3.52
C SER A 20 26.58 -20.27 -2.44
N TYR A 21 25.79 -19.96 -1.42
CA TYR A 21 26.13 -19.08 -0.31
C TYR A 21 25.91 -19.82 1.02
N ARG A 22 26.75 -19.54 2.02
CA ARG A 22 26.63 -20.11 3.38
C ARG A 22 25.34 -19.68 4.08
N SER A 23 24.94 -18.42 3.86
CA SER A 23 23.65 -17.87 4.23
C SER A 23 23.04 -17.25 2.99
N SER A 24 21.95 -17.82 2.50
CA SER A 24 21.41 -17.52 1.17
C SER A 24 20.12 -16.71 1.19
N GLU A 25 19.85 -15.93 2.23
CA GLU A 25 18.61 -15.16 2.28
C GLU A 25 18.74 -13.80 1.57
N PHE A 26 17.82 -13.58 0.64
CA PHE A 26 17.46 -12.29 0.09
C PHE A 26 15.93 -12.16 0.22
N LYS A 27 15.49 -11.43 1.24
CA LYS A 27 14.07 -11.21 1.51
C LYS A 27 13.65 -9.80 1.07
N LEU A 28 12.43 -9.75 0.58
CA LEU A 28 11.68 -8.56 0.23
C LEU A 28 10.41 -8.58 1.05
N ASP A 29 10.31 -7.61 1.94
CA ASP A 29 9.06 -7.23 2.60
C ASP A 29 8.56 -5.92 1.98
N ILE A 30 7.27 -5.88 1.67
CA ILE A 30 6.62 -4.73 1.04
C ILE A 30 5.33 -4.40 1.78
N GLU A 31 5.18 -3.12 2.11
CA GLU A 31 3.91 -2.55 2.53
C GLU A 31 3.36 -1.65 1.40
N LEU A 32 2.04 -1.68 1.18
CA LEU A 32 1.39 -0.85 0.18
C LEU A 32 0.50 0.19 0.87
N GLU A 33 0.75 1.44 0.54
CA GLU A 33 -0.14 2.56 0.80
C GLU A 33 -0.70 3.07 -0.54
N GLU A 34 -1.90 3.67 -0.53
CA GLU A 34 -2.48 4.24 -1.75
C GLU A 34 -3.33 5.46 -1.45
N ASN A 35 -3.24 6.50 -2.28
CA ASN A 35 -4.22 7.59 -2.25
C ASN A 35 -5.08 7.54 -3.52
N THR A 36 -5.80 8.62 -3.85
CA THR A 36 -6.65 8.63 -5.06
C THR A 36 -5.87 8.56 -6.37
N GLU A 37 -4.58 8.96 -6.38
CA GLU A 37 -3.79 9.14 -7.59
C GLU A 37 -2.61 8.16 -7.72
N THR A 38 -2.02 7.74 -6.61
CA THR A 38 -0.76 6.97 -6.58
C THR A 38 -0.86 5.73 -5.69
N TYR A 39 -0.01 4.75 -6.02
CA TYR A 39 0.40 3.65 -5.16
C TYR A 39 1.78 3.97 -4.59
N ARG A 40 1.99 3.75 -3.30
CA ARG A 40 3.30 3.83 -2.66
C ARG A 40 3.67 2.45 -2.13
N PHE A 41 4.80 1.94 -2.58
CA PHE A 41 5.36 0.68 -2.11
C PHE A 41 6.52 1.02 -1.18
N GLU A 42 6.37 0.77 0.11
CA GLU A 42 7.47 0.76 1.07
C GLU A 42 8.23 -0.56 0.91
N ILE A 43 9.54 -0.49 0.80
CA ILE A 43 10.45 -1.56 0.37
C ILE A 43 11.47 -1.77 1.48
N THR A 44 11.42 -2.94 2.10
CA THR A 44 12.39 -3.35 3.12
C THR A 44 13.19 -4.54 2.60
N PRO A 45 14.38 -4.29 2.00
CA PRO A 45 15.27 -5.36 1.57
C PRO A 45 16.07 -5.93 2.74
N ASP A 46 16.22 -7.25 2.77
CA ASP A 46 17.11 -7.97 3.68
C ASP A 46 18.03 -8.88 2.87
N ILE A 47 19.33 -8.55 2.85
CA ILE A 47 20.38 -9.24 2.09
C ILE A 47 21.38 -9.80 3.09
N THR A 48 21.44 -11.13 3.24
CA THR A 48 22.31 -11.74 4.26
C THR A 48 23.78 -11.82 3.88
N SER A 49 24.15 -11.52 2.64
CA SER A 49 25.55 -11.52 2.17
C SER A 49 26.18 -10.15 2.43
N PRO A 50 27.11 -10.00 3.40
CA PRO A 50 27.81 -8.74 3.62
C PRO A 50 28.56 -8.24 2.37
N PHE A 51 29.13 -9.16 1.58
CA PHE A 51 29.78 -8.81 0.33
C PHE A 51 28.81 -8.11 -0.62
N LEU A 52 27.65 -8.71 -0.89
CA LEU A 52 26.67 -8.13 -1.80
C LEU A 52 26.03 -6.84 -1.26
N SER A 53 25.75 -6.78 0.05
CA SER A 53 25.26 -5.55 0.69
C SER A 53 26.27 -4.40 0.53
N SER A 54 27.56 -4.67 0.74
CA SER A 54 28.60 -3.66 0.55
C SER A 54 28.67 -3.15 -0.89
N LEU A 55 28.42 -4.01 -1.90
CA LEU A 55 28.39 -3.59 -3.31
C LEU A 55 27.24 -2.60 -3.58
N VAL A 56 26.10 -2.76 -2.92
CA VAL A 56 24.98 -1.81 -3.00
C VAL A 56 25.38 -0.48 -2.36
N GLU A 57 25.94 -0.52 -1.15
CA GLU A 57 26.35 0.67 -0.40
C GLU A 57 27.36 1.53 -1.16
N ILE A 58 28.31 0.91 -1.87
CA ILE A 58 29.34 1.61 -2.65
C ILE A 58 28.91 1.86 -4.12
N GLY A 59 27.68 1.52 -4.51
CA GLY A 59 27.13 1.80 -5.85
C GLY A 59 27.61 0.88 -6.98
N LYS A 60 28.28 -0.22 -6.66
CA LYS A 60 28.71 -1.27 -7.61
C LYS A 60 27.59 -2.27 -7.95
N ALA A 61 26.51 -2.23 -7.19
CA ALA A 61 25.27 -2.93 -7.48
C ALA A 61 24.08 -2.02 -7.17
N VAL A 62 22.96 -2.27 -7.84
CA VAL A 62 21.70 -1.55 -7.63
C VAL A 62 20.58 -2.54 -7.36
N LEU A 63 19.63 -2.10 -6.55
CA LEU A 63 18.37 -2.78 -6.36
C LEU A 63 17.37 -2.33 -7.43
N ILE A 64 16.66 -3.27 -8.02
CA ILE A 64 15.64 -3.01 -9.02
C ILE A 64 14.36 -3.71 -8.58
N LEU A 65 13.34 -2.92 -8.23
CA LEU A 65 12.02 -3.44 -7.96
C LEU A 65 11.32 -3.76 -9.27
N ILE A 66 10.96 -5.03 -9.42
CA ILE A 66 10.14 -5.51 -10.53
C ILE A 66 8.71 -5.62 -10.05
N VAL A 67 7.82 -4.89 -10.72
CA VAL A 67 6.37 -5.03 -10.52
C VAL A 67 5.79 -5.70 -11.76
N GLN A 68 5.38 -6.95 -11.61
CA GLN A 68 4.75 -7.73 -12.67
C GLN A 68 3.24 -7.76 -12.44
N SER A 69 2.50 -7.04 -13.29
CA SER A 69 1.04 -7.07 -13.32
C SER A 69 0.57 -7.67 -14.65
N LYS A 70 0.03 -6.85 -15.55
CA LYS A 70 -0.16 -7.22 -16.97
C LYS A 70 1.16 -7.19 -17.73
N ASP A 71 1.94 -6.14 -17.49
CA ASP A 71 3.28 -5.93 -18.03
C ASP A 71 4.31 -5.94 -16.91
N ASN A 72 5.58 -6.16 -17.26
CA ASN A 72 6.70 -6.03 -16.34
C ASN A 72 7.17 -4.58 -16.30
N LYS A 73 7.22 -4.01 -15.09
CA LYS A 73 7.83 -2.71 -14.84
C LYS A 73 9.03 -2.85 -13.95
N PHE A 74 10.01 -1.98 -14.17
CA PHE A 74 11.30 -2.01 -13.50
C PHE A 74 11.57 -0.63 -12.92
N TYR A 75 11.88 -0.59 -11.64
CA TYR A 75 12.17 0.63 -10.89
C TYR A 75 13.52 0.45 -10.24
N VAL A 76 14.54 1.13 -10.77
CA VAL A 76 15.87 1.16 -10.15
C VAL A 76 15.76 2.02 -8.89
N LEU A 77 16.20 1.47 -7.76
CA LEU A 77 16.19 2.16 -6.47
C LEU A 77 17.50 2.93 -6.30
N GLU A 78 17.39 4.17 -5.87
CA GLU A 78 18.54 4.96 -5.44
C GLU A 78 19.09 4.41 -4.10
N PRO A 79 20.38 4.63 -3.79
CA PRO A 79 20.94 4.24 -2.51
C PRO A 79 20.13 4.82 -1.33
N GLY A 80 19.65 3.94 -0.45
CA GLY A 80 18.83 4.33 0.71
C GLY A 80 17.35 4.63 0.40
N GLN A 81 16.91 4.50 -0.86
CA GLN A 81 15.50 4.68 -1.21
C GLN A 81 14.65 3.57 -0.61
N SER A 82 13.80 3.92 0.35
CA SER A 82 12.91 2.97 1.03
C SER A 82 11.55 2.81 0.36
N TYR A 83 11.17 3.66 -0.60
CA TYR A 83 9.87 3.56 -1.25
C TYR A 83 9.88 3.99 -2.71
N ILE A 84 8.88 3.51 -3.48
CA ILE A 84 8.55 4.05 -4.79
C ILE A 84 7.09 4.47 -4.86
N GLU A 85 6.84 5.59 -5.53
CA GLU A 85 5.48 6.02 -5.89
C GLU A 85 5.20 5.80 -7.37
N ILE A 86 4.07 5.16 -7.67
CA ILE A 86 3.62 4.87 -9.02
C ILE A 86 2.21 5.44 -9.21
N PRO A 87 1.98 6.31 -10.21
CA PRO A 87 0.63 6.77 -10.53
C PRO A 87 -0.29 5.60 -10.91
N LYS A 88 -1.52 5.59 -10.39
CA LYS A 88 -2.57 4.61 -10.71
C LYS A 88 -2.92 4.60 -12.21
N SER A 89 -2.70 5.71 -12.91
CA SER A 89 -2.80 5.80 -14.37
C SER A 89 -1.75 4.97 -15.12
N ARG A 90 -0.62 4.67 -14.47
CA ARG A 90 0.48 3.90 -15.06
C ARG A 90 0.31 2.41 -14.82
N ILE A 91 -0.19 1.98 -13.67
CA ILE A 91 -0.29 0.56 -13.30
C ILE A 91 -1.63 0.24 -12.65
N SER A 92 -2.15 -0.95 -12.94
CA SER A 92 -3.30 -1.50 -12.23
C SER A 92 -2.85 -2.69 -11.40
N LEU A 93 -3.14 -2.66 -10.10
CA LEU A 93 -2.84 -3.76 -9.19
C LEU A 93 -4.01 -4.73 -9.09
N SER A 94 -3.70 -6.02 -9.03
CA SER A 94 -4.68 -7.10 -8.88
C SER A 94 -4.08 -8.23 -8.07
N LYS A 95 -4.88 -9.22 -7.68
CA LYS A 95 -4.38 -10.42 -6.96
C LYS A 95 -3.31 -11.23 -7.72
N ARG A 96 -3.09 -10.91 -8.99
CA ARG A 96 -2.04 -11.52 -9.84
C ARG A 96 -0.77 -10.68 -9.88
N THR A 97 -0.78 -9.47 -9.32
CA THR A 97 0.39 -8.63 -9.26
C THR A 97 1.42 -9.27 -8.34
N SER A 98 2.64 -9.38 -8.84
CA SER A 98 3.78 -9.95 -8.12
C SER A 98 4.93 -8.96 -8.13
N LEU A 99 5.67 -8.93 -7.02
CA LEU A 99 6.79 -8.05 -6.80
C LEU A 99 8.04 -8.88 -6.45
N GLN A 100 9.20 -8.44 -6.94
CA GLN A 100 10.49 -9.04 -6.63
C GLN A 100 11.59 -7.97 -6.74
N LEU A 101 12.56 -8.00 -5.84
CA LEU A 101 13.79 -7.21 -5.95
C LEU A 101 14.85 -8.00 -6.69
N HIS A 102 15.50 -7.35 -7.65
CA HIS A 102 16.71 -7.84 -8.29
C HIS A 102 17.89 -7.03 -7.76
N LEU A 103 19.00 -7.73 -7.51
CA LEU A 103 20.29 -7.12 -7.30
C LEU A 103 21.08 -7.26 -8.60
N GLN A 104 21.44 -6.14 -9.21
CA GLN A 104 22.14 -6.12 -10.50
C GLN A 104 23.46 -5.35 -10.39
N SER A 105 24.53 -5.87 -11.00
CA SER A 105 25.82 -5.18 -11.06
C SER A 105 25.76 -3.95 -11.96
N THR A 106 26.42 -2.87 -11.54
CA THR A 106 26.58 -1.65 -12.36
C THR A 106 27.91 -1.63 -13.10
N GLU A 107 28.84 -2.51 -12.73
CA GLU A 107 30.13 -2.74 -13.36
C GLU A 107 30.51 -4.23 -13.27
N GLU A 108 31.70 -4.59 -13.78
CA GLU A 108 32.25 -5.93 -13.61
C GLU A 108 32.64 -6.18 -12.14
N ILE A 109 32.26 -7.35 -11.60
CA ILE A 109 32.48 -7.69 -10.18
C ILE A 109 33.34 -8.95 -10.09
N SER A 110 34.48 -8.82 -9.42
CA SER A 110 35.30 -9.97 -9.01
C SER A 110 34.78 -10.55 -7.70
N PHE A 111 34.69 -11.88 -7.62
CA PHE A 111 34.28 -12.60 -6.41
C PHE A 111 35.47 -13.06 -5.56
N CYS A 112 36.70 -12.61 -5.85
CA CYS A 112 37.89 -12.98 -5.08
C CYS A 112 37.73 -12.70 -3.57
N ASP A 113 37.14 -11.55 -3.24
CA ASP A 113 36.92 -11.13 -1.84
C ASP A 113 35.54 -11.55 -1.30
N ASN A 114 34.77 -12.34 -2.06
CA ASN A 114 33.49 -12.87 -1.59
C ASN A 114 33.75 -14.05 -0.64
N HIS A 115 33.62 -13.81 0.65
CA HIS A 115 33.77 -14.82 1.71
C HIS A 115 32.43 -15.46 2.12
N ASP A 116 31.34 -15.04 1.50
CA ASP A 116 29.97 -15.49 1.82
C ASP A 116 29.58 -16.75 1.04
N LEU A 117 30.35 -17.09 0.00
CA LEU A 117 30.14 -18.27 -0.82
C LEU A 117 30.32 -19.56 -0.02
N ASP A 118 29.61 -20.59 -0.46
CA ASP A 118 29.77 -21.96 0.02
C ASP A 118 31.22 -22.46 -0.17
N GLU A 119 31.64 -23.42 0.66
CA GLU A 119 32.99 -23.97 0.64
C GLU A 119 33.41 -24.50 -0.73
N PHE A 120 32.46 -25.01 -1.52
CA PHE A 120 32.68 -25.46 -2.90
C PHE A 120 33.46 -24.44 -3.76
N TYR A 121 33.16 -23.15 -3.61
CA TYR A 121 33.75 -22.09 -4.44
C TYR A 121 35.12 -21.60 -3.97
N THR A 122 35.57 -22.00 -2.77
CA THR A 122 36.80 -21.49 -2.15
C THR A 122 38.02 -21.65 -3.06
N SER A 123 38.08 -22.73 -3.85
CA SER A 123 39.23 -23.05 -4.70
C SER A 123 39.31 -22.28 -6.01
N PHE A 124 38.23 -21.64 -6.46
CA PHE A 124 38.16 -20.95 -7.76
C PHE A 124 37.36 -19.65 -7.75
N LYS A 125 36.95 -19.13 -6.59
CA LYS A 125 36.21 -17.86 -6.49
C LYS A 125 36.97 -16.66 -7.06
N ASP A 126 38.29 -16.73 -7.07
CA ASP A 126 39.18 -15.70 -7.64
C ASP A 126 39.08 -15.66 -9.18
N GLU A 127 38.58 -16.72 -9.81
CA GLU A 127 38.36 -16.81 -11.26
C GLU A 127 36.94 -16.38 -11.66
N ILE A 128 36.06 -16.14 -10.68
CA ILE A 128 34.66 -15.77 -10.93
C ILE A 128 34.57 -14.26 -11.13
N ILE A 129 34.44 -13.88 -12.39
CA ILE A 129 34.21 -12.50 -12.82
C ILE A 129 32.79 -12.38 -13.36
N VAL A 130 31.96 -11.61 -12.67
CA VAL A 130 30.57 -11.37 -13.06
C VAL A 130 30.50 -10.12 -13.95
N PRO A 131 30.00 -10.21 -15.19
CA PRO A 131 29.94 -9.07 -16.10
C PRO A 131 29.06 -7.92 -15.60
N GLN A 132 29.30 -6.72 -16.12
CA GLN A 132 28.41 -5.57 -15.93
C GLN A 132 26.95 -5.88 -16.31
N HIS A 133 26.00 -5.33 -15.56
CA HIS A 133 24.55 -5.52 -15.74
C HIS A 133 24.06 -6.96 -15.54
N SER A 134 24.87 -7.79 -14.88
CA SER A 134 24.51 -9.15 -14.52
C SER A 134 23.74 -9.18 -13.21
N ILE A 135 22.85 -10.17 -13.08
CA ILE A 135 22.13 -10.42 -11.83
C ILE A 135 23.10 -11.02 -10.82
N LEU A 136 23.16 -10.44 -9.61
CA LEU A 136 23.92 -10.94 -8.47
C LEU A 136 23.02 -11.66 -7.46
N GLY A 137 21.72 -11.32 -7.45
CA GLY A 137 20.74 -11.93 -6.56
C GLY A 137 19.31 -11.54 -6.91
N PHE A 138 18.34 -12.29 -6.41
CA PHE A 138 16.93 -11.89 -6.45
C PHE A 138 16.17 -12.40 -5.21
N SER A 139 15.17 -11.63 -4.78
CA SER A 139 14.41 -11.89 -3.57
C SER A 139 13.33 -12.97 -3.73
N ASN A 140 12.63 -13.29 -2.63
CA ASN A 140 11.31 -13.92 -2.71
C ASN A 140 10.34 -13.09 -3.55
N ILE A 141 9.27 -13.75 -4.00
CA ILE A 141 8.16 -13.12 -4.71
C ILE A 141 7.09 -12.75 -3.69
N VAL A 142 6.72 -11.47 -3.64
CA VAL A 142 5.57 -10.99 -2.87
C VAL A 142 4.36 -10.92 -3.80
N LEU A 143 3.22 -11.48 -3.36
CA LEU A 143 1.96 -11.42 -4.09
C LEU A 143 1.07 -10.33 -3.50
N PHE A 144 0.49 -9.51 -4.36
CA PHE A 144 -0.53 -8.55 -3.92
C PHE A 144 -1.82 -9.29 -3.56
N ASP A 145 -2.32 -9.13 -2.35
CA ASP A 145 -3.51 -9.85 -1.85
C ASP A 145 -4.82 -9.05 -2.02
N GLY A 146 -4.73 -7.73 -2.16
CA GLY A 146 -5.85 -6.81 -2.36
C GLY A 146 -6.75 -6.63 -1.14
N SER A 147 -6.27 -6.97 0.07
CA SER A 147 -7.12 -7.17 1.26
C SER A 147 -7.66 -5.91 1.93
N ASP A 148 -7.06 -4.73 1.75
CA ASP A 148 -7.27 -3.61 2.69
C ASP A 148 -8.24 -2.51 2.25
N ARG A 149 -9.20 -2.84 1.37
CA ARG A 149 -9.93 -1.83 0.58
C ARG A 149 -11.35 -1.47 1.00
N ASN A 150 -11.83 -1.82 2.20
CA ASN A 150 -13.24 -1.52 2.52
C ASN A 150 -13.44 -0.58 3.70
N PRO A 151 -13.47 0.76 3.45
CA PRO A 151 -13.98 1.76 4.39
C PRO A 151 -15.40 1.46 4.89
N LEU A 152 -16.15 0.59 4.17
CA LEU A 152 -17.51 0.15 4.55
C LEU A 152 -17.57 -0.61 5.87
N THR A 153 -16.46 -1.14 6.40
CA THR A 153 -16.43 -1.74 7.75
C THR A 153 -16.55 -0.70 8.88
N LEU A 154 -16.46 0.59 8.57
CA LEU A 154 -16.69 1.67 9.53
C LEU A 154 -18.16 2.00 9.74
N PHE A 155 -19.09 1.43 8.96
CA PHE A 155 -20.48 1.90 8.94
C PHE A 155 -21.49 0.84 9.39
N GLU A 156 -22.42 1.27 10.23
CA GLU A 156 -23.64 0.55 10.57
C GLU A 156 -24.87 1.30 10.05
N LYS A 157 -25.91 0.56 9.66
CA LYS A 157 -27.20 1.13 9.27
C LYS A 157 -28.27 0.65 10.24
N LYS A 158 -29.08 1.57 10.77
CA LYS A 158 -30.18 1.24 11.70
C LYS A 158 -31.48 1.94 11.25
N LEU A 159 -32.61 1.26 11.42
CA LEU A 159 -33.93 1.84 11.21
C LEU A 159 -34.49 2.28 12.56
N ASP A 160 -34.96 3.51 12.65
CA ASP A 160 -35.61 4.08 13.83
C ASP A 160 -36.77 4.99 13.41
N GLU A 161 -37.98 4.42 13.35
CA GLU A 161 -39.20 5.13 12.94
C GLU A 161 -39.57 6.31 13.88
N HIS A 162 -38.97 6.38 15.07
CA HIS A 162 -39.22 7.43 16.06
C HIS A 162 -38.22 8.58 15.99
N LEU A 163 -37.31 8.58 15.02
CA LEU A 163 -36.40 9.69 14.77
C LEU A 163 -37.14 11.01 14.57
N SER A 164 -36.62 12.07 15.18
CA SER A 164 -37.10 13.44 14.99
C SER A 164 -36.72 14.05 13.64
N SER A 165 -35.83 13.40 12.88
CA SER A 165 -35.36 13.78 11.55
C SER A 165 -35.44 12.58 10.60
N ASP A 166 -35.21 12.81 9.30
CA ASP A 166 -35.22 11.72 8.30
C ASP A 166 -34.00 10.80 8.46
N ILE A 167 -32.86 11.41 8.80
CA ILE A 167 -31.57 10.77 9.00
C ILE A 167 -30.92 11.34 10.27
N LYS A 168 -30.20 10.49 11.00
CA LYS A 168 -29.31 10.90 12.10
C LYS A 168 -27.99 10.14 12.00
N ILE A 169 -26.88 10.86 12.19
CA ILE A 169 -25.55 10.27 12.34
C ILE A 169 -25.23 10.15 13.82
N GLU A 170 -24.77 8.98 14.23
CA GLU A 170 -24.27 8.70 15.58
C GLU A 170 -22.89 8.04 15.49
N LEU A 171 -21.98 8.45 16.36
CA LEU A 171 -20.64 7.88 16.45
C LEU A 171 -20.65 6.86 17.59
N GLY A 172 -20.64 5.58 17.22
CA GLY A 172 -20.55 4.46 18.15
C GLY A 172 -19.10 4.22 18.59
N PRO A 173 -18.86 3.23 19.47
CA PRO A 173 -17.52 2.92 19.95
C PRO A 173 -16.57 2.44 18.84
N GLU A 174 -17.12 1.75 17.82
CA GLU A 174 -16.35 1.05 16.79
C GLU A 174 -16.73 1.44 15.35
N THR A 175 -17.87 2.11 15.17
CA THR A 175 -18.54 2.34 13.89
C THR A 175 -19.30 3.66 13.89
N ILE A 176 -19.49 4.22 12.69
CA ILE A 176 -20.37 5.34 12.39
C ILE A 176 -21.74 4.74 12.06
N ILE A 177 -22.75 5.08 12.86
CA ILE A 177 -24.10 4.56 12.74
C ILE A 177 -24.95 5.58 12.00
N ILE A 178 -25.50 5.17 10.85
CA ILE A 178 -26.49 5.95 10.10
C ILE A 178 -27.87 5.41 10.49
N HIS A 179 -28.64 6.22 11.20
CA HIS A 179 -30.03 5.92 11.50
C HIS A 179 -30.94 6.52 10.44
N TYR A 180 -31.85 5.70 9.93
CA TYR A 180 -32.85 6.06 8.93
C TYR A 180 -34.22 6.02 9.59
N ARG A 181 -35.05 7.04 9.39
CA ARG A 181 -36.44 7.01 9.87
C ARG A 181 -37.32 6.07 9.05
N ASP A 182 -37.02 6.00 7.76
CA ASP A 182 -37.76 5.19 6.79
C ASP A 182 -36.79 4.25 6.06
N ALA A 183 -37.22 3.01 5.82
CA ALA A 183 -36.44 2.01 5.12
C ALA A 183 -36.16 2.40 3.66
N ASP A 184 -37.04 3.18 3.03
CA ASP A 184 -36.89 3.63 1.64
C ASP A 184 -35.65 4.55 1.47
N LEU A 185 -35.25 5.26 2.53
CA LEU A 185 -34.04 6.09 2.53
C LEU A 185 -32.75 5.26 2.40
N GLN A 186 -32.81 3.96 2.67
CA GLN A 186 -31.67 3.06 2.45
C GLN A 186 -31.53 2.64 0.99
N PHE A 187 -32.48 3.00 0.12
CA PHE A 187 -32.53 2.63 -1.29
C PHE A 187 -32.43 1.12 -1.54
N ALA A 188 -32.82 0.28 -0.58
CA ALA A 188 -32.56 -1.16 -0.61
C ALA A 188 -33.12 -1.86 -1.86
N THR A 189 -34.19 -1.32 -2.44
CA THR A 189 -34.89 -1.82 -3.63
C THR A 189 -34.26 -1.37 -4.96
N LEU A 190 -33.31 -0.43 -4.96
CA LEU A 190 -32.69 0.10 -6.16
C LEU A 190 -31.36 -0.60 -6.50
N PRO A 191 -31.03 -0.76 -7.80
CA PRO A 191 -29.68 -1.16 -8.18
C PRO A 191 -28.68 -0.08 -7.74
N GLN A 192 -27.47 -0.50 -7.34
CA GLN A 192 -26.43 0.40 -6.82
C GLN A 192 -26.82 1.16 -5.54
N ASN A 193 -27.72 0.59 -4.72
CA ASN A 193 -28.14 1.15 -3.44
C ASN A 193 -26.98 1.65 -2.55
N GLN A 194 -25.86 0.93 -2.49
CA GLN A 194 -24.66 1.32 -1.75
C GLN A 194 -24.14 2.69 -2.23
N SER A 195 -24.02 2.87 -3.54
CA SER A 195 -23.56 4.14 -4.13
C SER A 195 -24.57 5.28 -3.94
N LEU A 196 -25.86 4.99 -3.83
CA LEU A 196 -26.87 6.02 -3.52
C LEU A 196 -26.80 6.49 -2.06
N ASN A 197 -26.40 5.61 -1.14
CA ASN A 197 -26.21 5.95 0.28
C ASN A 197 -24.91 6.72 0.56
N ASN A 198 -24.04 6.89 -0.44
CA ASN A 198 -22.74 7.52 -0.29
C ASN A 198 -22.79 8.97 0.22
N THR A 199 -23.90 9.67 0.01
CA THR A 199 -24.13 11.01 0.60
C THR A 199 -24.22 10.94 2.13
N TYR A 200 -24.90 9.92 2.67
CA TYR A 200 -24.99 9.70 4.12
C TYR A 200 -23.67 9.19 4.69
N VAL A 201 -22.93 8.38 3.93
CA VAL A 201 -21.57 7.94 4.30
C VAL A 201 -20.64 9.15 4.39
N TYR A 202 -20.70 10.07 3.41
CA TYR A 202 -19.95 11.32 3.44
C TYR A 202 -20.29 12.17 4.67
N MET A 203 -21.59 12.32 4.98
CA MET A 203 -22.03 13.01 6.20
C MET A 203 -21.45 12.36 7.46
N GLY A 204 -21.50 11.03 7.54
CA GLY A 204 -20.95 10.26 8.63
C GLY A 204 -19.44 10.47 8.82
N LEU A 205 -18.67 10.37 7.73
CA LEU A 205 -17.22 10.65 7.76
C LEU A 205 -16.93 12.09 8.20
N ARG A 206 -17.67 13.07 7.68
CA ARG A 206 -17.48 14.47 8.06
C ARG A 206 -17.72 14.70 9.55
N THR A 207 -18.80 14.15 10.11
CA THR A 207 -19.07 14.22 11.55
C THR A 207 -17.97 13.55 12.36
N ALA A 208 -17.52 12.36 11.94
CA ALA A 208 -16.49 11.60 12.63
C ALA A 208 -15.12 12.31 12.62
N LEU A 209 -14.69 12.82 11.46
CA LEU A 209 -13.42 13.53 11.32
C LEU A 209 -13.42 14.88 12.03
N GLN A 210 -14.56 15.59 12.06
CA GLN A 210 -14.68 16.81 12.86
C GLN A 210 -14.52 16.53 14.36
N GLN A 211 -15.13 15.45 14.86
CA GLN A 211 -14.93 15.06 16.26
C GLN A 211 -13.49 14.60 16.52
N PHE A 212 -12.87 13.92 15.55
CA PHE A 212 -11.47 13.53 15.64
C PHE A 212 -10.55 14.76 15.79
N ILE A 213 -10.74 15.80 14.97
CA ILE A 213 -9.99 17.07 15.10
C ILE A 213 -10.18 17.66 16.50
N GLN A 214 -11.42 17.81 16.96
CA GLN A 214 -11.71 18.38 18.29
C GLN A 214 -11.08 17.62 19.45
N LYS A 215 -10.83 16.33 19.27
CA LYS A 215 -10.29 15.45 20.31
C LYS A 215 -8.76 15.40 20.31
N TYR A 216 -8.13 15.55 19.15
CA TYR A 216 -6.71 15.25 18.94
C TYR A 216 -5.87 16.44 18.45
N ALA A 217 -6.48 17.57 18.09
CA ALA A 217 -5.73 18.79 17.82
C ALA A 217 -5.03 19.27 19.11
N GLU A 218 -3.82 19.79 18.97
CA GLU A 218 -3.10 20.38 20.11
C GLU A 218 -3.80 21.65 20.62
N GLU A 219 -3.49 22.05 21.86
CA GLU A 219 -4.03 23.31 22.40
C GLU A 219 -3.60 24.48 21.50
N ASP A 220 -4.59 25.27 21.05
CA ASP A 220 -4.45 26.39 20.10
C ASP A 220 -4.14 26.02 18.63
N GLU A 221 -4.28 24.74 18.26
CA GLU A 221 -4.22 24.28 16.86
C GLU A 221 -5.60 23.89 16.31
N ASP A 222 -5.83 24.17 15.02
CA ASP A 222 -7.05 23.80 14.30
C ASP A 222 -6.84 22.57 13.39
N SER A 223 -5.69 21.91 13.53
CA SER A 223 -5.30 20.73 12.76
C SER A 223 -4.66 19.64 13.61
N VAL A 224 -4.59 18.44 13.03
CA VAL A 224 -4.01 17.24 13.64
C VAL A 224 -2.92 16.72 12.72
N GLU A 225 -1.68 16.70 13.20
CA GLU A 225 -0.56 16.04 12.51
C GLU A 225 -0.62 14.52 12.72
N LEU A 226 -1.05 13.77 11.71
CA LEU A 226 -1.25 12.32 11.82
C LEU A 226 0.07 11.54 11.94
N ARG A 227 1.15 12.03 11.34
CA ARG A 227 2.46 11.35 11.34
C ARG A 227 3.05 11.17 12.74
N ASN A 228 2.74 12.10 13.65
CA ASN A 228 3.35 12.18 14.97
C ASN A 228 2.43 11.62 16.09
N MET A 229 1.27 11.06 15.74
CA MET A 229 0.35 10.51 16.74
C MET A 229 0.88 9.18 17.30
N VAL A 230 1.26 9.18 18.59
CA VAL A 230 1.87 7.99 19.22
C VAL A 230 0.86 7.13 20.00
N SER A 231 -0.37 7.61 20.25
CA SER A 231 -1.33 6.85 21.04
C SER A 231 -2.78 7.23 20.74
N ILE A 232 -3.46 6.38 19.96
CA ILE A 232 -4.90 6.47 19.73
C ILE A 232 -5.53 5.21 20.32
N PRO A 233 -6.46 5.36 21.30
CA PRO A 233 -7.16 4.22 21.87
C PRO A 233 -7.88 3.40 20.81
N GLU A 234 -7.89 2.07 20.96
CA GLU A 234 -8.70 1.19 20.11
C GLU A 234 -10.16 1.67 20.06
N GLY A 235 -10.76 1.56 18.87
CA GLY A 235 -12.12 2.04 18.60
C GLY A 235 -12.24 2.73 17.25
N LEU A 236 -13.30 3.53 17.10
CA LEU A 236 -13.59 4.27 15.88
C LEU A 236 -12.44 5.22 15.49
N ASP A 237 -11.89 5.97 16.44
CA ASP A 237 -10.80 6.93 16.18
C ASP A 237 -9.54 6.23 15.65
N PHE A 238 -9.16 5.10 16.25
CA PHE A 238 -8.03 4.31 15.77
C PHE A 238 -8.24 3.79 14.35
N LYS A 239 -9.47 3.35 14.03
CA LYS A 239 -9.78 2.91 12.67
C LYS A 239 -9.77 4.05 11.65
N LEU A 240 -10.24 5.24 12.05
CA LEU A 240 -10.17 6.45 11.21
C LEU A 240 -8.73 6.86 10.97
N TYR A 241 -7.91 6.86 12.01
CA TYR A 241 -6.47 7.09 11.91
C TYR A 241 -5.82 6.11 10.94
N GLN A 242 -6.00 4.80 11.15
CA GLN A 242 -5.46 3.77 10.27
C GLN A 242 -5.90 3.97 8.81
N LEU A 243 -7.17 4.32 8.60
CA LEU A 243 -7.69 4.59 7.26
C LEU A 243 -7.02 5.82 6.63
N MET A 244 -6.84 6.91 7.38
CA MET A 244 -6.15 8.12 6.91
C MET A 244 -4.67 7.86 6.63
N SER A 245 -3.96 7.17 7.53
CA SER A 245 -2.55 6.81 7.38
C SER A 245 -2.32 5.91 6.16
N LYS A 246 -3.14 4.87 5.96
CA LYS A 246 -3.07 4.00 4.77
C LYS A 246 -3.32 4.77 3.46
N LYS A 247 -3.98 5.92 3.56
CA LYS A 247 -4.28 6.81 2.44
C LYS A 247 -3.29 7.96 2.32
N MET A 248 -2.17 7.89 3.04
CA MET A 248 -1.07 8.88 3.05
C MET A 248 -1.54 10.29 3.44
N VAL A 249 -2.56 10.40 4.29
CA VAL A 249 -2.99 11.69 4.83
C VAL A 249 -2.01 12.09 5.93
N GLU A 250 -1.39 13.25 5.80
CA GLU A 250 -0.38 13.75 6.75
C GLU A 250 -1.00 14.63 7.85
N GLU A 251 -2.01 15.41 7.48
CA GLU A 251 -2.65 16.41 8.33
C GLU A 251 -4.16 16.39 8.10
N LEU A 252 -4.93 16.54 9.18
CA LEU A 252 -6.39 16.71 9.14
C LEU A 252 -6.77 18.02 9.85
N SER A 253 -7.52 18.89 9.17
CA SER A 253 -8.02 20.17 9.68
C SER A 253 -9.45 20.42 9.23
N ILE A 254 -10.09 21.45 9.79
CA ILE A 254 -11.43 21.86 9.37
C ILE A 254 -11.45 22.25 7.89
N ASP A 255 -10.36 22.86 7.39
CA ASP A 255 -10.26 23.36 6.03
C ASP A 255 -10.04 22.24 5.01
N ASN A 256 -9.33 21.18 5.37
CA ASN A 256 -9.02 20.08 4.46
C ASN A 256 -9.91 18.83 4.64
N VAL A 257 -10.86 18.83 5.59
CA VAL A 257 -11.67 17.66 5.93
C VAL A 257 -12.36 17.05 4.72
N ASP A 258 -12.89 17.87 3.81
CA ASP A 258 -13.61 17.40 2.63
C ASP A 258 -12.66 16.76 1.59
N GLU A 259 -11.41 17.24 1.51
CA GLU A 259 -10.34 16.63 0.71
C GLU A 259 -9.91 15.29 1.31
N VAL A 260 -9.71 15.23 2.63
CA VAL A 260 -9.39 13.99 3.33
C VAL A 260 -10.49 12.96 3.11
N ILE A 261 -11.76 13.33 3.23
CA ILE A 261 -12.90 12.45 2.92
C ILE A 261 -12.83 11.95 1.48
N TYR A 262 -12.57 12.83 0.52
CA TYR A 262 -12.41 12.46 -0.88
C TYR A 262 -11.33 11.39 -1.08
N GLN A 263 -10.20 11.52 -0.40
CA GLN A 263 -9.09 10.56 -0.44
C GLN A 263 -9.45 9.23 0.22
N ILE A 264 -9.90 9.25 1.48
CA ILE A 264 -10.11 8.01 2.26
C ILE A 264 -11.30 7.19 1.80
N SER A 265 -12.29 7.83 1.18
CA SER A 265 -13.50 7.19 0.69
C SER A 265 -13.42 6.75 -0.79
N ASP A 266 -12.26 6.96 -1.41
CA ASP A 266 -12.02 6.74 -2.85
C ASP A 266 -13.11 7.43 -3.70
N ARG A 267 -13.24 8.75 -3.56
CA ARG A 267 -14.15 9.61 -4.35
C ARG A 267 -15.63 9.23 -4.23
N ILE A 268 -16.13 9.06 -3.01
CA ILE A 268 -17.46 8.50 -2.72
C ILE A 268 -18.63 9.28 -3.37
N ILE A 269 -18.49 10.60 -3.53
CA ILE A 269 -19.49 11.46 -4.20
C ILE A 269 -19.49 11.27 -5.72
N GLU A 270 -18.37 10.96 -6.36
CA GLU A 270 -18.33 10.60 -7.78
C GLU A 270 -19.06 9.27 -8.03
N LYS A 271 -18.89 8.31 -7.12
CA LYS A 271 -19.63 7.03 -7.15
C LYS A 271 -21.14 7.25 -7.03
N PHE A 272 -21.58 8.15 -6.13
CA PHE A 272 -22.98 8.58 -6.05
C PHE A 272 -23.48 9.17 -7.37
N THR A 273 -22.73 10.13 -7.90
CA THR A 273 -23.09 10.84 -9.14
C THR A 273 -23.20 9.87 -10.32
N SER A 274 -22.28 8.90 -10.40
CA SER A 274 -22.29 7.86 -11.43
C SER A 274 -23.52 6.95 -11.32
N ALA A 275 -23.94 6.60 -10.11
CA ALA A 275 -25.15 5.81 -9.88
C ALA A 275 -26.41 6.55 -10.32
N VAL A 276 -26.54 7.83 -9.94
CA VAL A 276 -27.67 8.67 -10.37
C VAL A 276 -27.71 8.79 -11.90
N LYS A 277 -26.58 9.05 -12.56
CA LYS A 277 -26.50 9.10 -14.03
C LYS A 277 -26.88 7.77 -14.67
N GLY A 278 -26.44 6.65 -14.10
CA GLY A 278 -26.79 5.32 -14.58
C GLY A 278 -28.28 5.02 -14.51
N LEU A 279 -28.94 5.41 -13.41
CA LEU A 279 -30.40 5.28 -13.28
C LEU A 279 -31.14 6.15 -14.30
N ALA A 280 -30.69 7.39 -14.51
CA ALA A 280 -31.28 8.29 -15.50
C ALA A 280 -31.15 7.76 -16.94
N ALA A 281 -30.00 7.16 -17.29
CA ALA A 281 -29.76 6.60 -18.62
C ALA A 281 -30.55 5.31 -18.89
N ASN A 282 -30.78 4.48 -17.87
CA ASN A 282 -31.52 3.21 -18.00
C ASN A 282 -33.04 3.37 -17.79
N GLY A 283 -33.49 4.55 -17.40
CA GLY A 283 -34.91 4.88 -17.18
C GLY A 283 -35.63 5.42 -18.43
N SER A 284 -35.12 5.16 -19.63
CA SER A 284 -35.76 5.47 -20.92
C SER A 284 -36.41 4.23 -21.54
#